data_AF-A0A964YI37-F1
#
_entry.id   AF-A0A964YI37-F1
#
_cell.length_a   1.000
_cell.length_b   1.000
_cell.length_c   1.000
_cell.angle_alpha   90.00
_cell.angle_beta   90.00
_cell.angle_gamma   90.00
#
_symmetry.space_group_name_H-M   'P 1'
#
loop_
_entity.id
_entity.type
_entity.pdbx_description
1 polymer ?
#
loop_
_entity_poly.entity_id
_entity_poly.type
_entity_poly.pdbx_seq_one_letter_code
_entity_poly.pdbx_strand_id
1 'polypeptide(L)'
;MLNIYAQKKPEGDFRSMEVKKLQAMEMAFITKELNLTPDEAQKFWPVFNQYRNELKSIAKNQSVNDQLERQQKMLDVRKRYREDFTKCVDQERANKVFGVETEFRNLVRREFQKREAERANFDRRR
;
A
#
# COMPACT_ATOMS: atom_id res chain seq x y z
N MET A 1 34.11 -11.15 36.86
CA MET A 1 32.73 -10.61 36.92
C MET A 1 32.43 -9.94 35.59
N LEU A 2 31.44 -10.47 34.89
CA LEU A 2 31.03 -10.13 33.53
C LEU A 2 30.36 -8.74 33.50
N ASN A 3 30.79 -7.87 32.59
CA ASN A 3 29.94 -6.76 32.13
C ASN A 3 29.72 -6.94 30.63
N ILE A 4 28.69 -7.74 30.33
CA ILE A 4 28.34 -8.21 29.01
C ILE A 4 27.21 -7.29 28.46
N TYR A 5 27.48 -6.67 27.31
CA TYR A 5 26.58 -5.98 26.38
C TYR A 5 25.82 -4.72 26.85
N ALA A 6 26.44 -3.56 26.58
CA ALA A 6 25.70 -2.36 26.19
C ALA A 6 25.04 -2.61 24.80
N GLN A 7 23.83 -3.17 24.80
CA GLN A 7 22.99 -3.24 23.60
C GLN A 7 22.51 -1.83 23.23
N LYS A 8 23.06 -1.28 22.15
CA LYS A 8 22.44 -0.20 21.37
C LYS A 8 21.03 -0.63 20.96
N LYS A 9 20.00 0.11 21.38
CA LYS A 9 18.62 -0.07 20.93
C LYS A 9 18.50 0.16 19.41
N PRO A 10 17.84 -0.72 18.64
CA PRO A 10 17.64 -0.52 17.20
C PRO A 10 16.35 0.27 16.97
N GLU A 11 16.37 1.59 17.13
CA GLU A 11 15.19 2.43 16.89
C GLU A 11 14.84 2.59 15.39
N GLY A 12 15.69 2.09 14.49
CA GLY A 12 15.48 2.11 13.04
C GLY A 12 14.83 0.86 12.42
N ASP A 13 14.69 -0.24 13.16
CA ASP A 13 14.31 -1.54 12.58
C ASP A 13 12.78 -1.80 12.58
N PHE A 14 12.09 -1.34 13.63
CA PHE A 14 10.68 -1.68 13.87
C PHE A 14 9.71 -1.12 12.81
N ARG A 15 9.82 0.18 12.48
CA ARG A 15 9.01 0.79 11.40
C ARG A 15 9.30 0.15 10.03
N SER A 16 10.54 -0.28 9.80
CA SER A 16 10.92 -0.94 8.54
C SER A 16 10.30 -2.34 8.43
N MET A 17 10.22 -3.08 9.53
CA MET A 17 9.61 -4.40 9.60
C MET A 17 8.09 -4.32 9.40
N GLU A 18 7.42 -3.32 9.98
CA GLU A 18 5.99 -3.08 9.76
C GLU A 18 5.67 -2.72 8.31
N VAL A 19 6.50 -1.89 7.66
CA VAL A 19 6.34 -1.54 6.24
C VAL A 19 6.53 -2.77 5.35
N LYS A 20 7.58 -3.58 5.59
CA LYS A 20 7.80 -4.82 4.83
C LYS A 20 6.65 -5.80 4.98
N LYS A 21 6.12 -5.94 6.20
CA LYS A 21 4.96 -6.80 6.48
C LYS A 21 3.71 -6.32 5.73
N LEU A 22 3.44 -5.01 5.74
CA LEU A 22 2.33 -4.43 4.99
C LEU A 22 2.48 -4.62 3.48
N GLN A 23 3.70 -4.47 2.94
CA GLN A 23 3.97 -4.73 1.53
C GLN A 23 3.75 -6.20 1.16
N ALA A 24 4.22 -7.13 1.98
CA ALA A 24 3.97 -8.55 1.75
C ALA A 24 2.47 -8.89 1.78
N MET A 25 1.72 -8.29 2.71
CA MET A 25 0.26 -8.43 2.77
C MET A 25 -0.43 -7.85 1.54
N GLU A 26 -0.02 -6.66 1.09
CA GLU A 26 -0.52 -6.02 -0.13
C GLU A 26 -0.28 -6.92 -1.34
N MET A 27 0.94 -7.46 -1.46
CA MET A 27 1.31 -8.35 -2.54
C MET A 27 0.47 -9.62 -2.57
N ALA A 28 0.32 -10.28 -1.42
CA ALA A 28 -0.49 -11.48 -1.31
C ALA A 28 -1.98 -11.20 -1.60
N PHE A 29 -2.51 -10.09 -1.10
CA PHE A 29 -3.90 -9.69 -1.29
C PHE A 29 -4.21 -9.42 -2.77
N ILE A 30 -3.41 -8.58 -3.42
CA ILE A 30 -3.61 -8.22 -4.84
C ILE A 30 -3.41 -9.44 -5.75
N THR A 31 -2.38 -10.25 -5.51
CA THR A 31 -2.13 -11.49 -6.28
C THR A 31 -3.34 -12.41 -6.23
N LYS A 32 -3.94 -12.58 -5.04
CA LYS A 32 -5.14 -13.40 -4.85
C LYS A 32 -6.36 -12.78 -5.53
N GLU A 33 -6.64 -11.51 -5.30
CA GLU A 33 -7.85 -10.85 -5.81
C GLU A 33 -7.87 -10.70 -7.34
N LEU A 34 -6.69 -10.61 -7.96
CA LEU A 34 -6.54 -10.57 -9.40
C LEU A 34 -6.23 -11.95 -10.00
N ASN A 35 -6.14 -13.01 -9.20
CA ASN A 35 -5.74 -14.34 -9.65
C ASN A 35 -4.50 -14.31 -10.57
N LEU A 36 -3.45 -13.61 -10.15
CA LEU A 36 -2.25 -13.48 -10.98
C LEU A 36 -1.50 -14.81 -11.04
N THR A 37 -1.18 -15.26 -12.25
CA THR A 37 -0.20 -16.32 -12.45
C THR A 37 1.22 -15.82 -12.12
N PRO A 38 2.19 -16.71 -11.85
CA PRO A 38 3.58 -16.29 -11.61
C PRO A 38 4.16 -15.41 -12.72
N ASP A 39 3.88 -15.74 -13.98
CA ASP A 39 4.37 -15.00 -15.15
C ASP A 39 3.72 -13.61 -15.27
N GLU A 40 2.42 -13.51 -15.00
CA GLU A 40 1.71 -12.23 -14.98
C GLU A 40 2.20 -11.36 -13.81
N ALA A 41 2.38 -11.95 -12.63
CA ALA A 41 2.86 -11.25 -11.44
C ALA A 41 4.24 -10.63 -11.69
N GLN A 42 5.15 -11.34 -12.36
CA GLN A 42 6.48 -10.84 -12.69
C GLN A 42 6.44 -9.56 -13.55
N LYS A 43 5.47 -9.47 -14.46
CA LYS A 43 5.27 -8.29 -15.33
C LYS A 43 4.45 -7.19 -14.64
N PHE A 44 3.48 -7.58 -13.82
CA PHE A 44 2.54 -6.70 -13.14
C PHE A 44 3.20 -5.86 -12.04
N TRP A 45 4.02 -6.46 -11.18
CA TRP A 45 4.58 -5.78 -10.01
C TRP A 45 5.42 -4.53 -10.33
N PRO A 46 6.30 -4.54 -11.36
CA PRO A 46 6.99 -3.33 -11.81
C PRO A 46 6.04 -2.18 -12.17
N VAL A 47 4.97 -2.47 -12.91
CA VAL A 47 3.97 -1.47 -13.33
C VAL A 47 3.19 -0.95 -12.13
N PHE A 48 2.73 -1.85 -11.25
CA PHE A 48 2.00 -1.47 -10.04
C PHE A 48 2.84 -0.58 -9.11
N ASN A 49 4.15 -0.87 -8.98
CA ASN A 49 5.05 -0.06 -8.17
C ASN A 49 5.22 1.36 -8.74
N GLN A 50 5.34 1.50 -10.06
CA GLN A 50 5.40 2.80 -10.73
C GLN A 50 4.10 3.60 -10.51
N TYR A 51 2.96 2.97 -10.78
CA TYR A 51 1.64 3.53 -10.51
C TYR A 51 1.50 4.04 -9.07
N ARG A 52 1.86 3.20 -8.09
CA ARG A 52 1.78 3.54 -6.66
C ARG A 52 2.70 4.71 -6.30
N ASN A 53 3.92 4.74 -6.83
CA ASN A 53 4.87 5.80 -6.56
C ASN A 53 4.40 7.14 -7.14
N GLU A 54 3.79 7.14 -8.31
CA GLU A 54 3.26 8.35 -8.94
C GLU A 54 2.01 8.88 -8.20
N LEU A 55 1.10 8.01 -7.77
CA LEU A 55 0.01 8.44 -6.90
C LEU A 55 0.50 9.03 -5.58
N LYS A 56 1.55 8.42 -5.01
CA LYS A 56 2.15 8.91 -3.77
C LYS A 56 2.80 10.28 -3.95
N SER A 57 3.44 10.56 -5.09
CA SER A 57 4.03 11.87 -5.36
C SER A 57 2.96 12.95 -5.49
N ILE A 58 1.85 12.65 -6.18
CA ILE A 58 0.69 13.57 -6.29
C ILE A 58 0.04 13.82 -4.92
N ALA A 59 -0.13 12.78 -4.11
CA ALA A 59 -0.73 12.90 -2.78
C ALA A 59 0.15 13.72 -1.82
N LYS A 60 1.49 13.59 -1.92
CA LYS A 60 2.44 14.35 -1.12
C LYS A 60 2.66 15.78 -1.61
N ASN A 61 2.26 16.10 -2.84
CA ASN A 61 2.49 17.42 -3.38
C ASN A 61 1.60 18.45 -2.67
N GLN A 62 2.21 19.23 -1.79
CA GLN A 62 1.57 20.30 -1.03
C GLN A 62 1.27 21.55 -1.87
N SER A 63 1.86 21.68 -3.08
CA SER A 63 1.64 22.85 -3.95
C SER A 63 0.27 22.85 -4.63
N VAL A 64 -0.38 21.68 -4.72
CA VAL A 64 -1.73 21.55 -5.26
C VAL A 64 -2.69 21.79 -4.11
N ASN A 65 -3.14 23.03 -3.89
CA ASN A 65 -4.11 23.35 -2.84
C ASN A 65 -5.55 23.04 -3.25
N ASP A 66 -5.81 22.90 -4.54
CA ASP A 66 -7.13 22.54 -5.06
C ASP A 66 -7.35 21.02 -5.01
N GLN A 67 -8.35 20.60 -4.24
CA GLN A 67 -8.75 19.21 -4.11
C GLN A 67 -9.22 18.61 -5.45
N LEU A 68 -9.93 19.39 -6.27
CA LEU A 68 -10.45 18.93 -7.56
C LEU A 68 -9.32 18.70 -8.54
N GLU A 69 -8.33 19.60 -8.58
CA GLU A 69 -7.15 19.43 -9.42
C GLU A 69 -6.36 18.17 -9.03
N ARG A 70 -6.21 17.92 -7.72
CA ARG A 70 -5.54 16.70 -7.23
C ARG A 70 -6.30 15.44 -7.66
N GLN A 71 -7.62 15.43 -7.50
CA GLN A 71 -8.47 14.32 -7.92
C GLN A 71 -8.35 14.07 -9.43
N GLN A 72 -8.37 15.13 -10.24
CA GLN A 72 -8.19 15.04 -11.68
C GLN A 72 -6.84 14.39 -12.03
N LYS A 73 -5.73 14.88 -11.46
CA LYS A 73 -4.40 14.29 -11.68
C LYS A 73 -4.34 12.81 -11.29
N MET A 74 -4.95 12.43 -10.17
CA MET A 74 -5.01 11.02 -9.76
C MET A 74 -5.83 10.16 -10.74
N LEU A 75 -6.93 10.69 -11.28
CA LEU A 75 -7.72 9.99 -12.29
C LEU A 75 -6.96 9.85 -13.61
N ASP A 76 -6.22 10.87 -14.02
CA ASP A 76 -5.41 10.81 -15.24
C ASP A 76 -4.31 9.76 -15.13
N VAL A 77 -3.63 9.67 -13.98
CA VAL A 77 -2.70 8.57 -13.70
C VAL A 77 -3.39 7.22 -13.80
N ARG A 78 -4.55 7.04 -13.14
CA ARG A 78 -5.32 5.78 -13.20
C ARG A 78 -5.68 5.39 -14.63
N LYS A 79 -6.13 6.34 -15.46
CA LYS A 79 -6.47 6.09 -16.86
C LYS A 79 -5.27 5.60 -17.66
N ARG A 80 -4.10 6.23 -17.53
CA ARG A 80 -2.89 5.80 -18.26
C ARG A 80 -2.43 4.40 -17.84
N TYR A 81 -2.30 4.16 -16.54
CA TYR A 81 -1.83 2.85 -16.06
C TYR A 81 -2.82 1.72 -16.32
N ARG A 82 -4.10 2.02 -16.58
CA ARG A 82 -5.06 1.01 -17.05
C ARG A 82 -4.53 0.34 -18.32
N GLU A 83 -4.02 1.11 -19.28
CA GLU A 83 -3.46 0.58 -20.52
C GLU A 83 -2.21 -0.26 -20.26
N ASP A 84 -1.35 0.15 -19.32
CA ASP A 84 -0.17 -0.64 -18.95
C ASP A 84 -0.54 -1.95 -18.25
N PHE A 85 -1.57 -1.93 -17.39
CA PHE A 85 -2.08 -3.16 -16.77
C PHE A 85 -2.67 -4.11 -17.81
N THR A 86 -3.31 -3.62 -18.88
CA THR A 86 -3.81 -4.50 -19.96
C THR A 86 -2.71 -5.24 -20.73
N LYS A 87 -1.44 -4.79 -20.63
CA LYS A 87 -0.28 -5.51 -21.20
C LYS A 87 0.18 -6.67 -20.30
N CYS A 88 -0.24 -6.68 -19.03
CA CYS A 88 0.16 -7.69 -18.05
C CYS A 88 -0.96 -8.69 -17.74
N VAL A 89 -2.22 -8.23 -17.75
CA VAL A 89 -3.43 -9.01 -17.47
C VAL A 89 -4.52 -8.62 -18.46
N ASP A 90 -5.60 -9.41 -18.57
CA ASP A 90 -6.74 -9.05 -19.43
C ASP A 90 -7.45 -7.77 -18.97
N GLN A 91 -8.33 -7.26 -19.83
CA GLN A 91 -9.03 -5.99 -19.63
C GLN A 91 -9.92 -5.98 -18.38
N GLU A 92 -10.55 -7.10 -18.03
CA GLU A 92 -11.41 -7.18 -16.85
C GLU A 92 -10.56 -7.02 -15.59
N ARG A 93 -9.48 -7.79 -15.48
CA ARG A 93 -8.55 -7.72 -14.35
C ARG A 93 -7.83 -6.38 -14.27
N ALA A 94 -7.44 -5.78 -15.40
CA ALA A 94 -6.84 -4.45 -15.43
C ALA A 94 -7.75 -3.37 -14.83
N ASN A 95 -9.07 -3.45 -15.06
CA ASN A 95 -10.05 -2.55 -14.45
C ASN A 95 -10.18 -2.79 -12.94
N LYS A 96 -10.11 -4.07 -12.52
CA LYS A 96 -10.27 -4.48 -11.13
C LYS A 96 -9.11 -4.00 -10.24
N VAL A 97 -7.91 -3.78 -10.78
CA VAL A 97 -6.72 -3.31 -10.04
C VAL A 97 -7.03 -2.14 -9.10
N PHE A 98 -7.71 -1.11 -9.61
CA PHE A 98 -7.99 0.10 -8.84
C PHE A 98 -8.95 -0.13 -7.67
N GLY A 99 -9.91 -1.05 -7.85
CA GLY A 99 -10.85 -1.46 -6.81
C GLY A 99 -10.14 -2.24 -5.71
N VAL A 100 -9.39 -3.28 -6.08
CA VAL A 100 -8.63 -4.13 -5.15
C VAL A 100 -7.65 -3.30 -4.33
N GLU A 101 -6.97 -2.35 -4.97
CA GLU A 101 -6.03 -1.45 -4.31
C GLU A 101 -6.73 -0.54 -3.28
N THR A 102 -7.92 -0.03 -3.63
CA THR A 102 -8.74 0.77 -2.71
C THR A 102 -9.26 -0.08 -1.54
N GLU A 103 -9.69 -1.30 -1.79
CA GLU A 103 -10.15 -2.26 -0.78
C GLU A 103 -9.04 -2.59 0.22
N PHE A 104 -7.82 -2.85 -0.26
CA PHE A 104 -6.67 -3.11 0.60
C PHE A 104 -6.37 -1.92 1.51
N ARG A 105 -6.32 -0.70 0.97
CA ARG A 105 -6.12 0.52 1.79
C ARG A 105 -7.20 0.68 2.86
N ASN A 106 -8.46 0.43 2.50
CA ASN A 106 -9.59 0.49 3.43
C ASN A 106 -9.51 -0.60 4.51
N LEU A 107 -9.07 -1.80 4.15
CA LEU A 107 -8.81 -2.87 5.10
C LEU A 107 -7.73 -2.47 6.11
N VAL A 108 -6.56 -2.03 5.62
CA VAL A 108 -5.44 -1.59 6.48
C VAL A 108 -5.87 -0.46 7.42
N ARG A 109 -6.61 0.53 6.91
CA ARG A 109 -7.12 1.64 7.71
C ARG A 109 -8.04 1.16 8.83
N ARG A 110 -9.00 0.28 8.52
CA ARG A 110 -9.96 -0.25 9.51
C ARG A 110 -9.25 -1.06 10.59
N GLU A 111 -8.30 -1.91 10.20
CA GLU A 111 -7.50 -2.71 11.15
C GLU A 111 -6.66 -1.83 12.07
N PHE A 112 -6.07 -0.75 11.53
CA PHE A 112 -5.31 0.20 12.34
C PHE A 112 -6.20 0.91 13.36
N GLN A 113 -7.34 1.47 12.92
CA GLN A 113 -8.31 2.15 13.79
C GLN A 113 -8.84 1.23 14.89
N LYS A 114 -9.11 -0.05 14.57
CA LYS A 114 -9.58 -1.03 15.54
C LYS A 114 -8.53 -1.28 16.63
N ARG A 115 -7.26 -1.48 16.27
CA ARG A 115 -6.17 -1.70 17.23
C ARG A 115 -5.94 -0.49 18.13
N GLU A 116 -6.06 0.72 17.60
CA GLU A 116 -5.96 1.94 18.39
C GLU A 116 -7.11 2.06 19.41
N ALA A 117 -8.34 1.75 18.99
CA ALA A 117 -9.49 1.77 19.88
C ALA A 117 -9.40 0.70 20.99
N GLU A 118 -8.93 -0.51 20.66
CA GLU A 118 -8.71 -1.58 21.64
C GLU A 118 -7.65 -1.19 22.68
N ARG A 119 -6.54 -0.59 22.25
CA ARG A 119 -5.49 -0.06 23.15
C ARG A 119 -6.04 1.02 24.07
N ALA A 120 -6.73 2.02 23.51
CA ALA A 120 -7.34 3.09 24.29
C ALA A 120 -8.38 2.58 25.29
N ASN A 121 -9.17 1.57 24.93
CA ASN A 121 -10.14 0.95 25.83
C ASN A 121 -9.49 0.13 26.94
N PHE A 122 -8.35 -0.53 26.67
CA PHE A 122 -7.57 -1.24 27.68
C PHE A 122 -6.99 -0.27 28.71
N ASP A 123 -6.39 0.83 28.25
CA ASP A 123 -5.79 1.85 29.12
C ASP A 123 -6.83 2.55 30.02
N ARG A 124 -8.07 2.70 29.57
CA ARG A 124 -9.19 3.28 30.36
C ARG A 124 -9.75 2.35 31.44
N ARG A 125 -9.48 1.05 31.37
CA ARG A 125 -10.02 0.03 32.30
C ARG A 125 -9.03 -0.34 33.42
N ARG A 126 -7.83 0.24 33.42
CA ARG A 126 -6.77 0.03 34.40
C ARG A 126 -6.72 1.21 35.37
#